data_AF-U4V5N2-F1
#
_entry.id   AF-U4V5N2-F1
#
_cell.length_a   1.000
_cell.length_b   1.000
_cell.length_c   1.000
_cell.angle_alpha   90.00
_cell.angle_beta   90.00
_cell.angle_gamma   90.00
#
_symmetry.space_group_name_H-M   'P 1'
#
loop_
_entity.id
_entity.type
_entity.pdbx_description
1 polymer ?
#
loop_
_entity_poly.entity_id
_entity_poly.type
_entity_poly.pdbx_seq_one_letter_code
_entity_poly.pdbx_strand_id
1 'polypeptide(L)' 'MQTIPVYQADSFKVVHGADLGDTMSFADELMLDDVYTLNKVSPRRLLPVILSDDGPHFGTNGDTGTEGNALFWTVALP' A
#
# COMPACT_ATOMS: atom_id res chain seq x y z
N MET A 1 -2.32 -16.83 -10.02
CA MET A 1 -2.91 -15.50 -9.77
C MET A 1 -3.59 -15.53 -8.42
N GLN A 2 -3.27 -14.57 -7.55
CA GLN A 2 -3.88 -14.38 -6.22
C GLN A 2 -4.38 -12.94 -6.13
N THR A 3 -5.41 -12.70 -5.33
CA THR A 3 -5.91 -11.33 -5.07
C THR A 3 -5.61 -10.92 -3.65
N ILE A 4 -5.03 -9.74 -3.47
CA ILE A 4 -4.68 -9.15 -2.18
C ILE A 4 -5.61 -7.96 -1.91
N PRO A 5 -6.28 -7.89 -0.76
CA PRO A 5 -7.01 -6.70 -0.36
C PRO A 5 -6.04 -5.57 0.03
N VAL A 6 -6.21 -4.40 -0.58
CA VAL A 6 -5.37 -3.21 -0.34
C VAL A 6 -6.23 -1.99 0.00
N TYR A 7 -5.64 -1.02 0.67
CA TYR A 7 -6.22 0.30 0.90
C TYR A 7 -5.36 1.36 0.22
N GLN A 8 -5.98 2.47 -0.17
CA GLN A 8 -5.24 3.61 -0.71
C GLN A 8 -4.38 4.24 0.39
N ALA A 9 -3.23 4.79 0.01
CA ALA A 9 -2.33 5.41 0.98
C ALA A 9 -3.00 6.59 1.72
N ASP A 10 -3.81 7.39 1.02
CA ASP A 10 -4.64 8.48 1.56
C ASP A 10 -5.67 8.09 2.62
N SER A 11 -5.92 6.79 2.76
CA SER A 11 -6.80 6.24 3.78
C SER A 11 -6.10 6.14 5.13
N PHE A 12 -4.76 6.19 5.16
CA PHE A 12 -3.97 6.22 6.38
C PHE A 12 -3.54 7.64 6.69
N LYS A 13 -3.85 8.09 7.91
CA LYS A 13 -3.47 9.41 8.41
C LYS A 13 -2.65 9.29 9.68
N VAL A 14 -1.62 10.13 9.81
CA VAL A 14 -0.88 10.27 11.07
C VAL A 14 -1.81 10.90 12.11
N VAL A 15 -1.98 10.22 13.24
CA VAL A 15 -2.78 10.71 14.37
C VAL A 15 -1.93 11.08 15.58
N HIS A 16 -0.64 10.76 15.55
CA HIS A 16 0.35 11.13 16.55
C HIS A 16 1.73 11.12 15.90
N GLY A 17 2.57 12.11 16.20
CA GLY A 17 3.96 12.18 15.77
C GLY A 17 4.30 13.49 15.06
N ALA A 18 5.38 13.47 14.29
CA ALA A 18 5.95 14.64 13.62
C ALA A 18 5.08 15.10 12.42
N ASP A 19 4.54 14.15 11.65
CA ASP A 19 3.79 14.45 10.42
C ASP A 19 2.27 14.43 10.65
N LEU A 20 1.82 14.92 11.82
CA LEU A 20 0.41 14.90 12.24
C LEU A 20 -0.55 15.44 11.16
N GLY A 21 -1.50 14.59 10.73
CA GLY A 21 -2.50 14.92 9.71
C GLY A 21 -2.09 14.55 8.28
N ASP A 22 -0.81 14.22 8.06
CA ASP A 22 -0.32 13.79 6.76
C ASP A 22 -0.76 12.38 6.42
N THR A 23 -0.71 12.12 5.11
CA THR A 23 -1.03 10.83 4.51
C THR A 23 0.21 9.94 4.50
N MET A 24 0.02 8.62 4.62
CA MET A 24 1.12 7.66 4.40
C MET A 24 1.74 7.82 3.01
N SER A 25 3.07 7.94 2.94
CA SER A 25 3.82 8.10 1.69
C SER A 25 4.73 6.89 1.42
N PHE A 26 5.71 7.06 0.54
CA PHE A 26 6.76 6.09 0.28
C PHE A 26 7.55 5.76 1.55
N ALA A 27 8.10 4.54 1.63
CA ALA A 27 8.78 4.07 2.83
C ALA A 27 9.99 4.92 3.26
N ASP A 28 10.72 5.49 2.31
CA ASP A 28 11.88 6.34 2.59
C ASP A 28 11.49 7.70 3.22
N GLU A 29 10.20 8.05 3.18
CA GLU A 29 9.63 9.26 3.76
C GLU A 29 8.89 8.98 5.09
N LEU A 30 8.86 7.73 5.58
CA LEU A 30 8.14 7.39 6.80
C LEU A 30 8.92 7.75 8.06
N MET A 31 8.23 8.37 9.02
CA MET A 31 8.74 8.62 10.37
C MET A 31 8.40 7.44 11.29
N LEU A 32 9.43 6.83 11.89
CA LEU A 32 9.28 5.62 12.71
C LEU A 32 8.52 5.86 14.02
N ASP A 33 8.45 7.10 14.50
CA ASP A 33 7.74 7.51 15.71
C ASP A 33 6.29 7.97 15.46
N ASP A 34 5.85 7.94 14.20
CA ASP A 34 4.48 8.28 13.83
C ASP A 34 3.53 7.09 13.98
N VAL A 35 2.31 7.39 14.46
CA VAL A 35 1.21 6.44 14.53
C VAL A 35 0.21 6.75 13.42
N TYR A 36 0.02 5.81 12.51
CA TYR A 36 -0.93 5.91 11.41
C TYR A 36 -2.23 5.17 11.74
N THR A 37 -3.37 5.77 11.41
CA THR A 37 -4.69 5.15 11.56
C THR A 37 -5.40 5.08 10.21
N LEU A 38 -6.02 3.92 9.92
CA LEU A 38 -6.91 3.74 8.79
C LEU A 38 -8.26 4.44 9.05
N ASN A 39 -8.71 5.25 8.09
CA ASN A 39 -10.02 5.89 8.14
C ASN A 39 -11.16 4.85 8.13
N LYS A 40 -12.16 5.04 9.01
CA LYS A 40 -13.25 4.06 9.26
C LYS A 40 -14.07 3.66 8.03
N VAL A 41 -14.14 4.53 7.02
CA VAL A 41 -14.97 4.34 5.82
C VAL A 41 -14.14 4.08 4.56
N SER A 42 -12.85 3.78 4.72
CA SER A 42 -11.96 3.58 3.57
C SER A 42 -12.31 2.29 2.82
N PRO A 43 -12.57 2.38 1.49
CA PRO A 43 -12.94 1.22 0.71
C PRO A 43 -11.73 0.31 0.52
N ARG A 44 -11.92 -0.98 0.81
CA ARG A 44 -10.93 -2.01 0.49
C ARG A 44 -11.03 -2.33 -1.00
N ARG A 45 -9.89 -2.35 -1.68
CA ARG A 45 -9.78 -2.65 -3.11
C ARG A 45 -9.10 -3.99 -3.32
N LEU A 46 -9.43 -4.66 -4.40
CA LEU A 46 -8.81 -5.91 -4.79
C LEU A 46 -7.66 -5.65 -5.77
N LEU A 47 -6.45 -6.07 -5.39
CA LEU A 47 -5.25 -6.03 -6.24
C LEU A 47 -4.87 -7.46 -6.65
N PRO A 48 -5.05 -7.84 -7.93
CA PRO A 48 -4.57 -9.11 -8.46
C PRO A 48 -3.05 -9.09 -8.59
N VAL A 49 -2.41 -10.18 -8.19
CA VAL A 49 -0.97 -10.40 -8.27
C VAL A 49 -0.69 -11.73 -8.97
N ILE A 50 0.27 -11.69 -9.88
CA ILE A 50 0.78 -12.85 -10.63
C ILE A 50 2.27 -12.97 -10.31
N LEU A 51 2.74 -14.18 -10.06
CA LEU A 51 4.16 -14.48 -9.91
C LEU A 51 4.71 -14.89 -11.28
N SER A 52 5.75 -14.20 -11.72
CA SER A 52 6.51 -14.43 -12.95
C SER A 52 7.98 -14.70 -12.62
N ASP A 53 8.77 -15.08 -13.61
CA ASP A 53 10.21 -15.38 -13.44
C ASP A 53 11.03 -14.15 -13.00
N ASP A 54 10.58 -12.94 -13.33
CA ASP A 54 11.17 -11.64 -12.98
C ASP A 54 10.57 -11.01 -11.70
N GLY A 55 9.63 -11.69 -11.05
CA GLY A 55 9.05 -11.27 -9.78
C GLY A 55 7.52 -11.18 -9.80
N PRO A 56 6.91 -10.55 -8.77
CA PRO A 56 5.47 -10.32 -8.73
C PRO A 56 5.05 -9.14 -9.61
N HIS A 57 3.97 -9.30 -10.37
CA HIS A 57 3.35 -8.27 -11.21
C HIS A 57 1.86 -8.14 -10.92
N PHE A 58 1.29 -6.99 -11.28
CA PHE A 58 -0.16 -6.78 -11.23
C PHE A 58 -0.86 -7.62 -12.31
N GLY A 59 -1.88 -8.36 -11.90
CA GLY A 59 -2.74 -9.14 -12.78
C GLY A 59 -3.95 -8.35 -13.29
N THR A 60 -4.79 -9.02 -14.07
CA THR A 60 -6.03 -8.47 -14.63
C THR A 60 -7.22 -8.56 -13.67
N ASN A 61 -8.30 -7.82 -13.99
CA ASN A 61 -9.59 -7.87 -13.30
C ASN A 61 -9.54 -7.45 -11.81
N GLY A 62 -8.71 -6.46 -11.50
CA GLY A 62 -8.63 -5.81 -10.19
C GLY A 62 -9.39 -4.49 -10.13
N ASP A 63 -9.62 -4.00 -8.92
CA ASP A 63 -10.19 -2.66 -8.68
C ASP A 63 -9.12 -1.56 -8.80
N THR A 64 -7.84 -1.95 -8.79
CA THR A 64 -6.70 -1.03 -8.77
C THR A 64 -5.42 -1.71 -9.28
N GLY A 65 -4.40 -0.92 -9.57
CA GLY A 65 -3.17 -1.35 -10.24
C GLY A 65 -3.29 -1.30 -11.78
N THR A 66 -2.14 -1.19 -12.44
CA THR A 66 -2.01 -1.30 -13.90
C THR A 66 -1.43 -2.67 -14.23
N GLU A 67 -2.16 -3.47 -15.00
CA GLU A 67 -1.71 -4.80 -15.45
C GLU A 67 -0.27 -4.79 -15.94
N GLY A 68 0.51 -5.79 -15.53
CA GLY A 68 1.90 -5.99 -15.97
C GLY A 68 2.93 -5.15 -15.19
N ASN A 69 2.52 -4.12 -14.45
CA ASN A 69 3.45 -3.39 -13.60
C ASN A 69 4.05 -4.31 -12.53
N ALA A 70 5.37 -4.18 -12.30
CA ALA A 70 6.06 -4.87 -11.24
C ALA A 70 5.56 -4.39 -9.86
N LEU A 71 5.35 -5.33 -8.94
CA LEU A 71 5.04 -5.07 -7.55
C LEU A 71 6.34 -5.06 -6.75
N PHE A 72 6.64 -3.93 -6.11
CA PHE A 72 7.77 -3.81 -5.20
C PHE A 72 7.28 -3.81 -3.76
N TRP A 73 7.93 -4.60 -2.91
CA TRP A 73 7.77 -4.50 -1.47
C TRP A 73 9.01 -3.86 -0.88
N THR A 74 8.80 -2.80 -0.11
CA THR A 74 9.83 -2.23 0.74
C THR A 74 9.76 -2.92 2.10
N VAL A 75 10.92 -3.23 2.68
CA VAL A 75 11.00 -3.77 4.03
C VAL A 75 11.08 -2.58 4.99
N ALA A 76 10.15 -2.48 5.95
CA ALA A 76 10.44 -1.73 7.15
C ALA A 76 11.47 -2.57 7.92
N LEU A 77 12.69 -2.05 8.07
CA LEU A 77 13.73 -2.71 8.86
C LEU A 77 13.20 -2.99 10.29
N PRO A 78 13.59 -4.12 10.92
CA PRO A 78 13.14 -4.47 12.26
C PRO A 78 13.54 -3.46 13.33
#